data_AF-A0A852M2U1-F1
#
_entry.id   AF-A0A852M2U1-F1
#
_cell.length_a   1.000
_cell.length_b   1.000
_cell.length_c   1.000
_cell.angle_alpha   90.00
_cell.angle_beta   90.00
_cell.angle_gamma   90.00
#
_symmetry.space_group_name_H-M   'P 1'
#
loop_
_entity.id
_entity.type
_entity.pdbx_description
1 polymer ?
#
loop_
_entity_poly.entity_id
_entity_poly.type
_entity_poly.pdbx_seq_one_letter_code
_entity_poly.pdbx_strand_id
1 'polypeptide(L)'
;PLVLGSGVFSGSAVCVYSMAAVRAAFSGPFAHKEGFDYRWVEYKGRVPYPRPGTCPSETYDPLVQSTKDFPDEVIGFMRAHQLMWQPVHPQGRQPVLLRANVPYRLRRLLVHRLEAESRHHDVLFLGTDEGKVLKVVLAGGASRGSEVVSLEEISVTKVPSPILDMKLSPKRQELFVSSTHGLLQLSLYRCELYGQTCTDCCLARDPYCTWDGRACAPQLLTERRRARCQDVLKSDPLSQCQDPLDGAAAVEKLVFGVEKNSTFLECVARSPQSTARWLVQPGEEAAASEVRSSGRFSVLEQGLLIRQVAREDAGTYECQAVERSFSRPLARYNLRIIRHEAME
;
A
#
# COMPACT_ATOMS: atom_id res chain seq x y z
N PRO A 1 9.50 7.20 -12.10
CA PRO A 1 9.36 7.86 -10.78
C PRO A 1 10.17 9.18 -10.74
N LEU A 2 9.47 10.31 -10.71
CA LEU A 2 10.09 11.60 -10.37
C LEU A 2 10.14 11.68 -8.84
N VAL A 3 11.33 11.60 -8.26
CA VAL A 3 11.56 11.79 -6.81
C VAL A 3 11.74 13.29 -6.58
N LEU A 4 10.69 13.97 -6.12
CA LEU A 4 10.78 15.36 -5.68
C LEU A 4 11.03 15.38 -4.17
N GLY A 5 12.28 15.62 -3.77
CA GLY A 5 12.65 15.85 -2.38
C GLY A 5 13.02 17.32 -2.17
N SER A 6 12.13 18.11 -1.56
CA SER A 6 12.49 19.40 -0.98
C SER A 6 13.08 19.17 0.41
N GLY A 7 14.28 19.68 0.69
CA GLY A 7 15.09 19.38 1.89
C GLY A 7 14.50 19.71 3.27
N VAL A 8 13.23 20.12 3.37
CA VAL A 8 12.54 20.45 4.63
C VAL A 8 11.48 19.40 4.99
N PHE A 9 10.98 18.62 4.02
CA PHE A 9 10.02 17.54 4.23
C PHE A 9 10.44 16.31 3.44
N SER A 10 10.77 15.20 4.12
CA SER A 10 11.02 13.93 3.45
C SER A 10 9.69 13.33 3.01
N GLY A 11 9.52 13.23 1.71
CA GLY A 11 8.32 12.67 1.10
C GLY A 11 8.64 11.91 -0.17
N SER A 12 7.81 10.94 -0.48
CA SER A 12 7.83 10.23 -1.76
C SER A 12 6.42 10.14 -2.30
N ALA A 13 6.27 10.34 -3.60
CA ALA A 13 4.99 10.30 -4.28
C ALA A 13 5.05 9.39 -5.50
N VAL A 14 3.94 8.70 -5.77
CA VAL A 14 3.73 7.96 -7.01
C VAL A 14 2.66 8.70 -7.82
N CYS A 15 2.97 9.01 -9.07
CA CYS A 15 2.08 9.68 -10.00
C CYS A 15 1.88 8.81 -11.24
N VAL A 16 0.65 8.79 -11.76
CA VAL A 16 0.32 8.11 -13.01
C VAL A 16 0.11 9.16 -14.09
N TYR A 17 0.72 8.99 -15.25
CA TYR A 17 0.58 9.90 -16.39
C TYR A 17 0.01 9.12 -17.58
N SER A 18 -0.82 9.77 -18.39
CA SER A 18 -1.27 9.18 -19.65
C SER A 18 -0.35 9.59 -20.79
N MET A 19 -0.10 8.67 -21.73
CA MET A 19 0.65 9.00 -22.94
C MET A 19 -0.05 10.07 -23.78
N ALA A 20 -1.39 10.18 -23.68
CA ALA A 20 -2.14 11.26 -24.29
C ALA A 20 -1.75 12.63 -23.72
N ALA A 21 -1.63 12.78 -22.40
CA ALA A 21 -1.21 14.02 -21.77
C ALA A 21 0.24 14.39 -22.11
N VAL A 22 1.14 13.39 -22.18
CA VAL A 22 2.53 13.58 -22.62
C VAL A 22 2.58 14.08 -24.07
N ARG A 23 1.85 13.44 -24.98
CA ARG A 23 1.76 13.88 -26.39
C ARG A 23 1.15 15.27 -26.52
N ALA A 24 0.13 15.60 -25.72
CA ALA A 24 -0.48 16.92 -25.70
C ALA A 24 0.53 18.00 -25.31
N ALA A 25 1.38 17.75 -24.29
CA ALA A 25 2.43 18.67 -23.91
C ALA A 25 3.50 18.86 -25.01
N PHE A 26 3.95 17.78 -25.65
CA PHE A 26 4.85 17.88 -26.82
C PHE A 26 4.20 18.54 -28.03
N SER A 27 2.87 18.47 -28.13
CA SER A 27 2.07 19.18 -29.13
C SER A 27 1.69 20.60 -28.68
N GLY A 28 2.09 21.03 -27.49
CA GLY A 28 1.84 22.35 -26.93
C GLY A 28 2.91 23.40 -27.28
N PRO A 29 2.79 24.63 -26.78
CA PRO A 29 3.75 25.69 -27.04
C PRO A 29 5.14 25.38 -26.44
N PHE A 30 6.19 25.88 -27.09
CA PHE A 30 7.55 25.81 -26.57
C PHE A 30 7.77 26.87 -25.49
N ALA A 31 8.70 26.62 -24.58
CA ALA A 31 9.22 27.60 -23.64
C ALA A 31 10.54 28.17 -24.18
N HIS A 32 10.78 29.45 -23.94
CA HIS A 32 12.02 30.12 -24.30
C HIS A 32 12.44 31.11 -23.21
N LYS A 33 13.70 31.53 -23.26
CA LYS A 33 14.22 32.62 -22.45
C LYS A 33 14.59 33.76 -23.38
N GLU A 34 13.81 34.83 -23.37
CA GLU A 34 14.07 36.04 -24.16
C GLU A 34 13.84 37.28 -23.29
N GLY A 35 14.53 38.37 -23.62
CA GLY A 35 14.46 39.64 -22.91
C GLY A 35 15.46 39.80 -21.76
N PHE A 36 15.48 41.01 -21.18
CA PHE A 36 16.47 41.45 -20.18
C PHE A 36 16.50 40.60 -18.90
N ASP A 37 15.36 40.03 -18.50
CA ASP A 37 15.24 39.26 -17.25
C ASP A 37 15.64 37.78 -17.41
N TYR A 38 15.87 37.28 -18.63
CA TYR A 38 16.22 35.87 -18.92
C TYR A 38 15.27 34.84 -18.26
N ARG A 39 13.99 35.18 -18.17
CA ARG A 39 12.95 34.33 -17.57
C ARG A 39 12.35 33.38 -18.59
N TRP A 40 11.93 32.20 -18.13
CA TRP A 40 11.16 31.28 -18.96
C TRP A 40 9.77 31.85 -19.25
N VAL A 41 9.44 31.94 -20.52
CA VAL A 41 8.15 32.43 -21.02
C VAL A 41 7.65 31.54 -22.16
N GLU A 42 6.34 31.56 -22.38
CA GLU A 42 5.70 30.88 -23.51
C GLU A 42 6.16 31.49 -24.85
N TYR A 43 6.65 30.67 -25.77
CA TYR A 43 6.99 31.09 -27.12
C TYR A 43 5.73 31.31 -27.95
N LYS A 44 5.48 32.58 -28.31
CA LYS A 44 4.34 33.01 -29.13
C LYS A 44 4.70 33.30 -30.59
N GLY A 45 5.97 33.14 -30.96
CA GLY A 45 6.44 33.35 -32.32
C GLY A 45 6.04 32.22 -33.26
N ARG A 46 6.51 32.31 -34.51
CA ARG A 46 6.24 31.29 -35.53
C ARG A 46 7.08 30.04 -35.27
N VAL A 47 6.42 28.90 -35.12
CA VAL A 47 7.08 27.59 -35.08
C VAL A 47 7.35 27.13 -36.52
N PRO A 48 8.59 26.72 -36.87
CA PRO A 48 8.92 26.29 -38.23
C PRO A 48 8.26 24.94 -38.59
N TYR A 49 8.25 24.62 -39.88
CA TYR A 49 7.71 23.38 -40.42
C TYR A 49 8.83 22.55 -41.10
N PRO A 50 8.86 21.20 -40.96
CA PRO A 50 8.04 20.39 -40.08
C PRO A 50 8.22 20.77 -38.61
N ARG A 51 7.19 20.51 -37.80
CA ARG A 51 7.21 20.95 -36.41
C ARG A 51 8.41 20.33 -35.66
N PRO A 52 9.26 21.15 -35.00
CA PRO A 52 10.35 20.70 -34.14
C PRO A 52 9.96 19.55 -33.20
N GLY A 53 10.71 18.45 -33.24
CA GLY A 53 10.48 17.24 -32.43
C GLY A 53 9.56 16.19 -33.07
N THR A 54 9.00 16.45 -34.26
CA THR A 54 8.20 15.46 -34.99
C THR A 54 9.09 14.40 -35.62
N CYS A 55 8.64 13.13 -35.60
CA CYS A 55 9.34 12.06 -36.30
C CYS A 55 9.06 12.13 -37.81
N PRO A 56 10.06 11.97 -38.69
CA PRO A 56 9.85 11.82 -40.13
C PRO A 56 8.82 10.72 -40.44
N SER A 57 7.91 10.99 -41.37
CA SER A 57 6.84 10.07 -41.73
C SER A 57 6.32 10.38 -43.12
N GLU A 58 6.40 9.39 -44.00
CA GLU A 58 5.95 9.49 -45.40
C GLU A 58 4.47 9.91 -45.53
N THR A 59 3.65 9.60 -44.52
CA THR A 59 2.22 9.95 -44.49
C THR A 59 1.98 11.45 -44.32
N TYR A 60 2.87 12.16 -43.62
CA TYR A 60 2.72 13.59 -43.32
C TYR A 60 3.52 14.47 -44.27
N ASP A 61 4.71 14.03 -44.67
CA ASP A 61 5.55 14.74 -45.62
C ASP A 61 6.42 13.76 -46.42
N PRO A 62 6.10 13.49 -47.70
CA PRO A 62 6.84 12.55 -48.54
C PRO A 62 8.28 13.00 -48.81
N LEU A 63 8.60 14.28 -48.64
CA LEU A 63 9.91 14.86 -48.92
C LEU A 63 10.88 14.69 -47.74
N VAL A 64 10.38 14.38 -46.54
CA VAL A 64 11.18 14.24 -45.33
C VAL A 64 11.22 12.78 -44.91
N GLN A 65 12.22 12.05 -45.42
CA GLN A 65 12.39 10.61 -45.16
C GLN A 65 13.22 10.36 -43.89
N SER A 66 14.11 11.28 -43.55
CA SER A 66 15.00 11.20 -42.39
C SER A 66 15.10 12.53 -41.66
N THR A 67 15.57 12.51 -40.42
CA THR A 67 15.84 13.72 -39.64
C THR A 67 16.96 14.57 -40.25
N LYS A 68 17.74 14.01 -41.19
CA LYS A 68 18.75 14.72 -41.98
C LYS A 68 18.15 15.65 -43.04
N ASP A 69 16.90 15.41 -43.44
CA ASP A 69 16.21 16.19 -44.46
C ASP A 69 15.50 17.41 -43.86
N PHE A 70 15.57 17.59 -42.54
CA PHE A 70 14.98 18.75 -41.88
C PHE A 70 15.75 20.03 -42.22
N PRO A 71 15.02 21.13 -42.53
CA PRO A 71 15.65 22.43 -42.79
C PRO A 71 16.46 22.95 -41.59
N ASP A 72 17.52 23.71 -41.86
CA ASP A 72 18.37 24.33 -40.84
C ASP A 72 17.59 25.19 -39.85
N GLU A 73 16.49 25.83 -40.28
CA GLU A 73 15.60 26.61 -39.41
C GLU A 73 14.97 25.73 -38.31
N VAL A 74 14.51 24.51 -38.66
CA VAL A 74 13.95 23.54 -37.71
C VAL A 74 15.02 23.09 -36.71
N ILE A 75 16.23 22.78 -37.22
CA ILE A 75 17.37 22.36 -36.39
C ILE A 75 17.82 23.48 -35.45
N GLY A 76 17.93 24.70 -35.95
CA GLY A 76 18.27 25.89 -35.18
C GLY A 76 17.24 26.18 -34.10
N PHE A 77 15.95 26.11 -34.44
CA PHE A 77 14.86 26.28 -33.48
C PHE A 77 14.93 25.24 -32.35
N MET A 78 15.10 23.95 -32.68
CA MET A 78 15.20 22.88 -31.68
C MET A 78 16.36 23.08 -30.70
N ARG A 79 17.50 23.58 -31.18
CA ARG A 79 18.66 23.85 -30.32
C ARG A 79 18.37 24.94 -29.29
N ALA A 80 17.60 25.96 -29.68
CA ALA A 80 17.22 27.07 -28.81
C ALA A 80 15.98 26.78 -27.93
N HIS A 81 15.10 25.86 -28.35
CA HIS A 81 13.79 25.61 -27.73
C HIS A 81 13.60 24.14 -27.35
N GLN A 82 14.27 23.71 -26.28
CA GLN A 82 14.28 22.30 -25.84
C GLN A 82 13.19 21.96 -24.79
N LEU A 83 12.53 22.97 -24.24
CA LEU A 83 11.53 22.81 -23.18
C LEU A 83 10.13 23.15 -23.70
N MET A 84 9.14 22.34 -23.32
CA MET A 84 7.73 22.66 -23.57
C MET A 84 7.20 23.56 -22.45
N TRP A 85 6.33 24.52 -22.77
CA TRP A 85 5.75 25.44 -21.80
C TRP A 85 4.72 24.76 -20.89
N GLN A 86 3.90 23.87 -21.45
CA GLN A 86 2.86 23.18 -20.69
C GLN A 86 3.44 21.97 -19.93
N PRO A 87 3.29 21.91 -18.59
CA PRO A 87 3.70 20.74 -17.84
C PRO A 87 2.78 19.55 -18.10
N VAL A 88 3.34 18.34 -18.04
CA VAL A 88 2.51 17.12 -18.06
C VAL A 88 1.92 16.92 -16.67
N HIS A 89 0.60 17.02 -16.55
CA HIS A 89 -0.09 16.76 -15.30
C HIS A 89 -0.37 15.26 -15.12
N PRO A 90 -0.29 14.74 -13.87
CA PRO A 90 -0.70 13.38 -13.58
C PRO A 90 -2.22 13.22 -13.74
N GLN A 91 -2.67 11.99 -13.92
CA GLN A 91 -4.08 11.65 -13.92
C GLN A 91 -4.72 12.10 -12.60
N GLY A 92 -5.87 12.77 -12.68
CA GLY A 92 -6.53 13.37 -11.51
C GLY A 92 -5.81 14.59 -10.91
N ARG A 93 -4.74 15.10 -11.53
CA ARG A 93 -3.92 16.24 -11.07
C ARG A 93 -3.33 16.09 -9.65
N GLN A 94 -3.23 14.86 -9.16
CA GLN A 94 -2.73 14.54 -7.83
C GLN A 94 -1.94 13.23 -7.85
N PRO A 95 -1.04 12.98 -6.89
CA PRO A 95 -0.38 11.69 -6.75
C PRO A 95 -1.38 10.59 -6.38
N VAL A 96 -1.13 9.37 -6.88
CA VAL A 96 -1.91 8.18 -6.50
C VAL A 96 -1.43 7.57 -5.18
N LEU A 97 -0.23 7.91 -4.72
CA LEU A 97 0.26 7.54 -3.39
C LEU A 97 1.17 8.65 -2.90
N LEU A 98 0.99 9.06 -1.65
CA LEU A 98 1.86 10.00 -0.95
C LEU A 98 2.33 9.35 0.36
N ARG A 99 3.65 9.25 0.53
CA ARG A 99 4.31 8.84 1.79
C ARG A 99 5.11 10.03 2.30
N ALA A 100 4.57 10.72 3.29
CA ALA A 100 5.22 11.84 3.97
C ALA A 100 5.49 11.46 5.42
N ASN A 101 6.50 12.08 6.05
CA ASN A 101 6.87 11.85 7.45
C ASN A 101 7.20 10.39 7.79
N VAL A 102 7.75 9.65 6.82
CA VAL A 102 8.27 8.29 7.02
C VAL A 102 9.81 8.33 7.05
N PRO A 103 10.47 7.39 7.77
CA PRO A 103 11.93 7.38 7.89
C PRO A 103 12.66 6.96 6.61
N TYR A 104 11.93 6.48 5.61
CA TYR A 104 12.47 6.00 4.35
C TYR A 104 12.00 6.82 3.13
N ARG A 105 12.73 6.72 2.02
CA ARG A 105 12.37 7.23 0.70
C ARG A 105 12.12 6.08 -0.27
N LEU A 106 11.15 6.26 -1.16
CA LEU A 106 10.90 5.30 -2.24
C LEU A 106 11.96 5.45 -3.33
N ARG A 107 12.57 4.34 -3.72
CA ARG A 107 13.67 4.29 -4.70
C ARG A 107 13.31 3.51 -5.96
N ARG A 108 12.53 2.44 -5.82
CA ARG A 108 12.14 1.55 -6.93
C ARG A 108 10.62 1.38 -6.95
N LEU A 109 10.07 1.24 -8.15
CA LEU A 109 8.64 1.02 -8.39
C LEU A 109 8.50 0.02 -9.52
N LEU A 110 7.75 -1.04 -9.27
CA LEU A 110 7.20 -1.93 -10.28
C LEU A 110 5.68 -1.97 -10.15
N VAL A 111 5.00 -2.20 -11.26
CA VAL A 111 3.54 -2.32 -11.30
C VAL A 111 3.19 -3.65 -11.95
N HIS A 112 2.31 -4.41 -11.31
CA HIS A 112 1.66 -5.58 -11.90
C HIS A 112 0.18 -5.28 -12.06
N ARG A 113 -0.29 -5.28 -13.32
CA ARG A 113 -1.72 -5.21 -13.61
C ARG A 113 -2.31 -6.62 -13.57
N LEU A 114 -3.24 -6.84 -12.65
CA LEU A 114 -4.00 -8.08 -12.54
C LEU A 114 -5.39 -7.88 -13.16
N GLU A 115 -5.79 -8.87 -13.95
CA GLU A 115 -7.13 -8.97 -14.54
C GLU A 115 -8.07 -9.61 -13.51
N ALA A 116 -9.14 -8.91 -13.10
CA ALA A 116 -10.25 -9.51 -12.34
C ALA A 116 -11.55 -9.46 -13.15
N GLU A 117 -12.58 -10.20 -12.73
CA GLU A 117 -13.82 -10.40 -13.50
C GLU A 117 -14.56 -9.09 -13.82
N SER A 118 -14.44 -8.07 -12.96
CA SER A 118 -15.15 -6.79 -13.09
C SER A 118 -14.23 -5.61 -13.44
N ARG A 119 -12.97 -5.64 -13.01
CA ARG A 119 -11.98 -4.56 -13.23
C ARG A 119 -10.55 -5.09 -13.12
N HIS A 120 -9.60 -4.39 -13.74
CA HIS A 120 -8.18 -4.58 -13.46
C HIS A 120 -7.76 -3.90 -12.15
N HIS A 121 -6.81 -4.52 -11.45
CA HIS A 121 -6.14 -3.96 -10.28
C HIS A 121 -4.66 -3.72 -10.58
N ASP A 122 -4.17 -2.53 -10.23
CA ASP A 122 -2.73 -2.22 -10.34
C ASP A 122 -2.08 -2.43 -8.97
N VAL A 123 -1.22 -3.45 -8.86
CA VAL A 123 -0.43 -3.71 -7.65
C VAL A 123 0.95 -3.10 -7.81
N LEU A 124 1.33 -2.23 -6.87
CA LEU A 124 2.59 -1.53 -6.81
C LEU A 124 3.52 -2.26 -5.83
N PHE A 125 4.73 -2.55 -6.30
CA PHE A 125 5.85 -3.00 -5.47
C PHE A 125 6.85 -1.86 -5.38
N LEU A 126 7.03 -1.32 -4.17
CA LEU A 126 7.82 -0.14 -3.90
C LEU A 126 9.03 -0.51 -3.06
N GLY A 127 10.24 -0.30 -3.59
CA GLY A 127 11.47 -0.52 -2.84
C GLY A 127 11.95 0.76 -2.16
N THR A 128 12.43 0.66 -0.92
CA THR A 128 12.92 1.80 -0.13
C THR A 128 14.44 1.88 -0.04
N ASP A 129 14.96 3.01 0.42
CA ASP A 129 16.37 3.21 0.79
C ASP A 129 16.78 2.57 2.13
N GLU A 130 15.82 2.09 2.93
CA GLU A 130 16.06 1.34 4.16
C GLU A 130 15.95 -0.19 4.00
N GLY A 131 15.74 -0.70 2.78
CA GLY A 131 15.71 -2.14 2.52
C GLY A 131 14.34 -2.78 2.69
N LYS A 132 13.27 -2.00 2.54
CA LYS A 132 11.90 -2.47 2.65
C LYS A 132 11.23 -2.54 1.27
N VAL A 133 10.39 -3.55 1.08
CA VAL A 133 9.46 -3.65 -0.06
C VAL A 133 8.05 -3.45 0.46
N LEU A 134 7.37 -2.42 -0.04
CA LEU A 134 5.96 -2.19 0.21
C LEU A 134 5.14 -2.75 -0.95
N LYS A 135 4.08 -3.48 -0.63
CA LYS A 135 3.07 -3.94 -1.59
C LYS A 135 1.79 -3.16 -1.37
N VAL A 136 1.33 -2.47 -2.41
CA VAL A 136 0.18 -1.56 -2.34
C VAL A 136 -0.73 -1.85 -3.52
N VAL A 137 -2.04 -1.93 -3.31
CA VAL A 137 -3.02 -2.05 -4.41
C VAL A 137 -3.69 -0.71 -4.67
N LEU A 138 -3.80 -0.34 -5.95
CA LEU A 138 -4.58 0.80 -6.41
C LEU A 138 -5.95 0.31 -6.87
N ALA A 139 -6.98 0.79 -6.18
CA ALA A 139 -8.36 0.58 -6.49
C ALA A 139 -8.85 1.64 -7.48
N GLY A 140 -9.08 1.25 -8.73
CA GLY A 140 -9.72 2.15 -9.69
C GLY A 140 -11.19 2.38 -9.31
N GLY A 141 -11.62 3.64 -9.25
CA GLY A 141 -13.01 4.11 -9.18
C GLY A 141 -13.24 5.14 -10.27
N ALA A 142 -14.30 5.04 -11.10
CA ALA A 142 -14.56 6.02 -12.17
C ALA A 142 -15.12 7.35 -11.64
N SER A 143 -15.47 7.44 -10.36
CA SER A 143 -16.24 8.56 -9.80
C SER A 143 -15.77 9.06 -8.43
N ARG A 144 -14.86 8.35 -7.76
CA ARG A 144 -14.24 8.76 -6.49
C ARG A 144 -12.77 8.36 -6.56
N GLY A 145 -11.88 9.24 -6.11
CA GLY A 145 -10.42 9.11 -6.27
C GLY A 145 -9.90 7.71 -5.95
N SER A 146 -8.81 7.31 -6.61
CA SER A 146 -8.22 5.98 -6.44
C SER A 146 -7.96 5.69 -4.97
N GLU A 147 -8.61 4.65 -4.44
CA GLU A 147 -8.35 4.18 -3.08
C GLU A 147 -7.05 3.37 -3.08
N VAL A 148 -6.24 3.57 -2.05
CA VAL A 148 -4.89 3.02 -1.95
C VAL A 148 -4.83 2.19 -0.69
N VAL A 149 -4.62 0.88 -0.84
CA VAL A 149 -4.58 -0.05 0.29
C VAL A 149 -3.18 -0.62 0.41
N SER A 150 -2.58 -0.47 1.60
CA SER A 150 -1.26 -1.02 1.90
C SER A 150 -1.40 -2.47 2.34
N LEU A 151 -0.87 -3.40 1.56
CA LEU A 151 -1.06 -4.83 1.80
C LEU A 151 0.03 -5.42 2.66
N GLU A 152 1.29 -5.06 2.38
CA GLU A 152 2.44 -5.66 3.06
C GLU A 152 3.62 -4.68 3.11
N GLU A 153 4.42 -4.78 4.18
CA GLU A 153 5.73 -4.13 4.31
C GLU A 153 6.74 -5.20 4.72
N ILE A 154 7.74 -5.48 3.87
CA ILE A 154 8.70 -6.56 4.05
C ILE A 154 10.09 -5.97 4.17
N SER A 155 10.75 -6.20 5.30
CA SER A 155 12.18 -5.93 5.47
C SER A 155 12.98 -7.03 4.79
N VAL A 156 13.65 -6.69 3.68
CA VAL A 156 14.42 -7.62 2.85
C VAL A 156 15.78 -7.93 3.49
N THR A 157 16.30 -6.99 4.27
CA THR A 157 17.60 -7.09 4.94
C THR A 157 17.42 -6.84 6.44
N LYS A 158 18.20 -7.54 7.27
CA LYS A 158 18.23 -7.30 8.72
C LYS A 158 18.89 -5.97 9.07
N VAL A 159 19.86 -5.56 8.26
CA VAL A 159 20.55 -4.28 8.37
C VAL A 159 19.97 -3.34 7.32
N PRO A 160 19.48 -2.15 7.72
CA PRO A 160 18.93 -1.17 6.78
C PRO A 160 19.91 -0.91 5.64
N SER A 161 19.48 -1.19 4.42
CA SER A 161 20.32 -1.08 3.22
C SER A 161 19.45 -0.83 2.00
N PRO A 162 19.84 0.08 1.11
CA PRO A 162 18.96 0.51 0.03
C PRO A 162 18.68 -0.61 -0.97
N ILE A 163 17.43 -0.69 -1.40
CA ILE A 163 17.07 -1.55 -2.53
C ILE A 163 17.68 -0.97 -3.80
N LEU A 164 18.57 -1.73 -4.41
CA LEU A 164 19.33 -1.33 -5.57
C LEU A 164 18.51 -1.48 -6.83
N ASP A 165 17.88 -2.64 -7.08
CA ASP A 165 17.01 -2.93 -8.22
C ASP A 165 15.90 -3.92 -7.84
N MET A 166 14.84 -3.96 -8.66
CA MET A 166 13.75 -4.90 -8.52
C MET A 166 13.31 -5.40 -9.91
N LYS A 167 12.97 -6.69 -10.02
CA LYS A 167 12.40 -7.28 -11.23
C LYS A 167 11.22 -8.18 -10.88
N LEU A 168 10.13 -8.02 -11.61
CA LEU A 168 8.91 -8.80 -11.46
C LEU A 168 8.88 -9.91 -12.51
N SER A 169 8.55 -11.13 -12.10
CA SER A 169 8.27 -12.26 -12.96
C SER A 169 6.82 -12.73 -12.74
N PRO A 170 5.84 -12.21 -13.52
CA PRO A 170 4.45 -12.64 -13.41
C PRO A 170 4.30 -14.14 -13.67
N LYS A 171 5.06 -14.72 -14.62
CA LYS A 171 4.98 -16.15 -14.93
C LYS A 171 5.42 -17.04 -13.76
N ARG A 172 6.44 -16.61 -13.01
CA ARG A 172 6.92 -17.35 -11.82
C ARG A 172 6.21 -16.95 -10.53
N GLN A 173 5.38 -15.90 -10.58
CA GLN A 173 4.78 -15.28 -9.39
C GLN A 173 5.85 -14.85 -8.37
N GLU A 174 6.93 -14.24 -8.87
CA GLU A 174 8.09 -13.87 -8.06
C GLU A 174 8.53 -12.43 -8.30
N LEU A 175 9.06 -11.82 -7.23
CA LEU A 175 9.73 -10.53 -7.21
C LEU A 175 11.19 -10.74 -6.80
N PHE A 176 12.11 -10.40 -7.69
CA PHE A 176 13.54 -10.39 -7.42
C PHE A 176 13.96 -9.01 -6.93
N VAL A 177 14.65 -8.95 -5.80
CA VAL A 177 15.06 -7.71 -5.14
C VAL A 177 16.56 -7.77 -4.90
N SER A 178 17.30 -6.79 -5.42
CA SER A 178 18.74 -6.67 -5.16
C SER A 178 19.00 -5.59 -4.12
N SER A 179 19.94 -5.87 -3.23
CA SER A 179 20.48 -4.96 -2.22
C SER A 179 22.00 -4.99 -2.27
N THR A 180 22.65 -4.16 -1.46
CA THR A 180 24.11 -4.22 -1.26
C THR A 180 24.59 -5.54 -0.66
N HIS A 181 23.69 -6.31 -0.04
CA HIS A 181 24.01 -7.58 0.62
C HIS A 181 23.72 -8.82 -0.24
N GLY A 182 22.99 -8.67 -1.35
CA GLY A 182 22.67 -9.79 -2.22
C GLY A 182 21.33 -9.67 -2.94
N LEU A 183 20.94 -10.78 -3.57
CA LEU A 183 19.69 -10.95 -4.31
C LEU A 183 18.71 -11.79 -3.49
N LEU A 184 17.49 -11.31 -3.34
CA LEU A 184 16.40 -12.03 -2.69
C LEU A 184 15.26 -12.28 -3.68
N GLN A 185 14.60 -13.42 -3.50
CA GLN A 185 13.42 -13.83 -4.25
C GLN A 185 12.23 -13.85 -3.29
N LEU A 186 11.20 -13.07 -3.61
CA LEU A 186 9.98 -12.95 -2.81
C LEU A 186 8.80 -13.45 -3.64
N SER A 187 7.95 -14.30 -3.06
CA SER A 187 6.66 -14.63 -3.66
C SER A 187 5.79 -13.37 -3.77
N LEU A 188 4.97 -13.26 -4.82
CA LEU A 188 4.01 -12.18 -4.95
C LEU A 188 2.85 -12.28 -3.97
N TYR A 189 2.61 -13.46 -3.41
CA TYR A 189 1.57 -13.74 -2.43
C TYR A 189 2.12 -14.52 -1.24
N ARG A 190 1.51 -14.30 -0.07
CA ARG A 190 1.73 -15.03 1.18
C ARG A 190 0.39 -15.26 1.86
N CYS A 191 -0.56 -15.82 1.12
CA CYS A 191 -1.97 -15.91 1.51
C CYS A 191 -2.15 -16.64 2.85
N GLU A 192 -1.29 -17.61 3.13
CA GLU A 192 -1.24 -18.37 4.37
C GLU A 192 -1.04 -17.50 5.63
N LEU A 193 -0.47 -16.30 5.49
CA LEU A 193 -0.26 -15.38 6.61
C LEU A 193 -1.53 -14.65 7.04
N TYR A 194 -2.51 -14.53 6.15
CA TYR A 194 -3.73 -13.77 6.41
C TYR A 194 -4.66 -14.48 7.38
N GLY A 195 -4.62 -15.82 7.46
CA GLY A 195 -5.35 -16.58 8.46
C GLY A 195 -6.01 -17.83 7.90
N GLN A 196 -6.77 -18.50 8.76
CA GLN A 196 -7.47 -19.76 8.47
C GLN A 196 -8.99 -19.57 8.43
N THR A 197 -9.47 -18.32 8.31
CA THR A 197 -10.91 -18.02 8.25
C THR A 197 -11.23 -17.30 6.94
N CYS A 198 -12.44 -17.51 6.41
CA CYS A 198 -12.93 -16.80 5.24
C CYS A 198 -12.80 -15.28 5.43
N THR A 199 -13.26 -14.79 6.58
CA THR A 199 -13.28 -13.36 6.91
C THR A 199 -11.88 -12.74 6.90
N ASP A 200 -10.88 -13.42 7.47
CA ASP A 200 -9.48 -12.99 7.44
C ASP A 200 -8.96 -12.80 6.03
N CYS A 201 -9.21 -13.80 5.18
CA CYS A 201 -8.75 -13.79 3.80
C CYS A 201 -9.38 -12.64 3.00
N CYS A 202 -10.68 -12.40 3.21
CA CYS A 202 -11.41 -11.34 2.53
C CYS A 202 -10.98 -9.93 2.99
N LEU A 203 -10.67 -9.77 4.29
CA LEU A 203 -10.18 -8.51 4.85
C LEU A 203 -8.73 -8.19 4.47
N ALA A 204 -7.92 -9.19 4.10
CA ALA A 204 -6.55 -8.98 3.66
C ALA A 204 -6.45 -8.06 2.44
N ARG A 205 -7.51 -8.01 1.62
CA ARG A 205 -7.60 -7.24 0.40
C ARG A 205 -6.42 -7.43 -0.57
N ASP A 206 -5.84 -8.61 -0.60
CA ASP A 206 -4.75 -8.94 -1.50
C ASP A 206 -5.29 -9.59 -2.80
N PRO A 207 -5.16 -8.95 -3.99
CA PRO A 207 -5.67 -9.48 -5.25
C PRO A 207 -4.95 -10.73 -5.76
N TYR A 208 -3.93 -11.21 -5.06
CA TYR A 208 -3.36 -12.54 -5.34
C TYR A 208 -4.00 -13.66 -4.50
N CYS A 209 -4.84 -13.32 -3.51
CA CYS A 209 -5.38 -14.26 -2.54
C CYS A 209 -6.90 -14.37 -2.60
N THR A 210 -7.43 -15.57 -2.36
CA THR A 210 -8.85 -15.88 -2.35
C THR A 210 -9.13 -16.97 -1.32
N TRP A 211 -10.37 -17.06 -0.85
CA TRP A 211 -10.78 -18.17 0.01
C TRP A 211 -11.18 -19.38 -0.85
N ASP A 212 -10.56 -20.54 -0.63
CA ASP A 212 -10.83 -21.77 -1.38
C ASP A 212 -11.91 -22.68 -0.76
N GLY A 213 -12.51 -22.24 0.35
CA GLY A 213 -13.46 -23.00 1.16
C GLY A 213 -12.84 -23.66 2.40
N ARG A 214 -11.51 -23.67 2.54
CA ARG A 214 -10.79 -24.26 3.67
C ARG A 214 -9.71 -23.36 4.24
N ALA A 215 -8.97 -22.65 3.40
CA ALA A 215 -7.89 -21.76 3.78
C ALA A 215 -7.76 -20.58 2.82
N CYS A 216 -7.02 -19.54 3.24
CA CYS A 216 -6.66 -18.46 2.34
C CYS A 216 -5.57 -18.95 1.39
N ALA A 217 -5.86 -18.97 0.09
CA ALA A 217 -5.03 -19.60 -0.92
C ALA A 217 -4.78 -18.66 -2.12
N PRO A 218 -3.75 -18.92 -2.93
CA PRO A 218 -3.49 -18.10 -4.12
C PRO A 218 -4.61 -18.25 -5.16
N GLN A 219 -5.09 -17.12 -5.69
CA GLN A 219 -6.19 -17.10 -6.66
C GLN A 219 -5.91 -17.94 -7.90
N LEU A 220 -4.67 -17.90 -8.39
CA LEU A 220 -4.23 -18.68 -9.56
C LEU A 220 -4.31 -20.21 -9.37
N LEU A 221 -4.25 -20.67 -8.13
CA LEU A 221 -4.32 -22.08 -7.78
C LEU A 221 -5.73 -22.52 -7.36
N THR A 222 -6.67 -21.58 -7.28
CA THR A 222 -8.02 -21.84 -6.76
C THR A 222 -9.00 -22.02 -7.91
N GLU A 223 -9.79 -23.09 -7.88
CA GLU A 223 -10.88 -23.28 -8.83
C GLU A 223 -11.94 -22.18 -8.67
N ARG A 224 -12.33 -21.53 -9.78
CA ARG A 224 -13.28 -20.40 -9.78
C ARG A 224 -14.61 -20.69 -9.06
N ARG A 225 -15.05 -21.96 -9.05
CA ARG A 225 -16.31 -22.37 -8.39
C ARG A 225 -16.24 -22.30 -6.86
N ARG A 226 -15.04 -22.36 -6.27
CA ARG A 226 -14.82 -22.34 -4.82
C ARG A 226 -14.26 -21.01 -4.33
N ALA A 227 -13.64 -20.24 -5.23
CA ALA A 227 -13.03 -18.95 -4.94
C ALA A 227 -14.07 -17.90 -4.50
N ARG A 228 -13.99 -17.47 -3.23
CA ARG A 228 -14.72 -16.31 -2.69
C ARG A 228 -13.79 -15.11 -2.51
N CYS A 229 -14.35 -13.92 -2.40
CA CYS A 229 -13.62 -12.67 -2.16
C CYS A 229 -12.64 -12.29 -3.29
N GLN A 230 -13.05 -12.56 -4.53
CA GLN A 230 -12.28 -12.23 -5.73
C GLN A 230 -12.29 -10.73 -6.07
N ASP A 231 -13.36 -10.00 -5.72
CA ASP A 231 -13.42 -8.53 -5.85
C ASP A 231 -13.06 -7.88 -4.51
N VAL A 232 -11.76 -7.79 -4.33
CA VAL A 232 -11.01 -7.40 -3.14
C VAL A 232 -11.36 -6.01 -2.59
N LEU A 233 -11.92 -5.13 -3.43
CA LEU A 233 -12.14 -3.71 -3.09
C LEU A 233 -13.61 -3.37 -2.84
N LYS A 234 -14.53 -4.27 -3.20
CA LYS A 234 -15.96 -4.14 -2.94
C LYS A 234 -16.54 -5.27 -2.10
N SER A 235 -15.75 -6.30 -1.79
CA SER A 235 -16.20 -7.41 -0.97
C SER A 235 -16.51 -6.91 0.45
N ASP A 236 -17.80 -6.91 0.80
CA ASP A 236 -18.21 -6.92 2.20
C ASP A 236 -18.01 -8.36 2.71
N PRO A 237 -17.07 -8.60 3.65
CA PRO A 237 -16.79 -9.93 4.19
C PRO A 237 -18.03 -10.61 4.74
N LEU A 238 -18.98 -9.83 5.29
CA LEU A 238 -20.22 -10.32 5.89
C LEU A 238 -21.16 -10.98 4.86
N SER A 239 -21.12 -10.54 3.60
CA SER A 239 -21.98 -11.09 2.54
C SER A 239 -21.43 -12.37 1.93
N GLN A 240 -20.09 -12.51 1.91
CA GLN A 240 -19.39 -13.61 1.22
C GLN A 240 -18.96 -14.74 2.15
N CYS A 241 -18.83 -14.47 3.45
CA CYS A 241 -18.52 -15.45 4.48
C CYS A 241 -19.79 -15.73 5.30
N GLN A 242 -20.62 -16.68 4.82
CA GLN A 242 -21.95 -16.97 5.39
C GLN A 242 -21.96 -18.03 6.51
N ASP A 243 -20.81 -18.62 6.87
CA ASP A 243 -20.78 -19.74 7.82
C ASP A 243 -20.50 -19.30 9.29
N PRO A 244 -21.37 -19.65 10.26
CA PRO A 244 -21.16 -19.38 11.69
C PRO A 244 -19.97 -20.15 12.30
N LEU A 245 -19.50 -21.21 11.65
CA LEU A 245 -18.32 -22.00 12.03
C LEU A 245 -17.01 -21.40 11.49
N ASP A 246 -17.10 -20.43 10.57
CA ASP A 246 -15.96 -19.78 9.89
C ASP A 246 -15.47 -18.52 10.61
N GLY A 247 -16.16 -18.07 11.65
CA GLY A 247 -15.60 -17.19 12.65
C GLY A 247 -14.95 -18.05 13.72
N ALA A 248 -13.66 -18.38 13.57
CA ALA A 248 -12.93 -19.05 14.64
C ALA A 248 -13.22 -18.31 15.95
N ALA A 249 -13.89 -18.98 16.89
CA ALA A 249 -14.21 -18.41 18.18
C ALA A 249 -12.94 -17.78 18.75
N ALA A 250 -13.07 -16.58 19.32
CA ALA A 250 -11.95 -15.85 19.89
C ALA A 250 -11.13 -16.81 20.74
N VAL A 251 -9.81 -16.88 20.53
CA VAL A 251 -8.97 -17.84 21.26
C VAL A 251 -9.08 -17.52 22.75
N GLU A 252 -9.72 -18.41 23.51
CA GLU A 252 -9.89 -18.25 24.94
C GLU A 252 -8.60 -18.65 25.66
N LYS A 253 -8.05 -17.73 26.45
CA LYS A 253 -6.81 -17.91 27.21
C LYS A 253 -7.02 -17.53 28.65
N LEU A 254 -6.63 -18.41 29.57
CA LEU A 254 -6.56 -18.11 30.99
C LEU A 254 -5.19 -17.52 31.32
N VAL A 255 -5.15 -16.33 31.93
CA VAL A 255 -3.91 -15.64 32.31
C VAL A 255 -3.96 -15.28 33.78
N PHE A 256 -2.83 -15.45 34.47
CA PHE A 256 -2.69 -15.08 35.86
C PHE A 256 -1.80 -13.83 35.99
N GLY A 257 -2.35 -12.76 36.55
CA GLY A 257 -1.61 -11.56 36.94
C GLY A 257 -1.30 -11.60 38.43
N VAL A 258 -0.12 -11.15 38.83
CA VAL A 258 0.24 -11.01 40.24
C VAL A 258 -0.03 -9.57 40.68
N GLU A 259 -0.66 -9.40 41.84
CA GLU A 259 -0.98 -8.08 42.39
C GLU A 259 0.28 -7.20 42.50
N LYS A 260 0.17 -5.92 42.11
CA LYS A 260 1.26 -4.92 42.00
C LYS A 260 2.31 -5.16 40.90
N ASN A 261 2.30 -6.32 40.24
CA ASN A 261 3.14 -6.59 39.09
C ASN A 261 2.48 -6.12 37.79
N SER A 262 3.26 -6.15 36.71
CA SER A 262 2.78 -5.90 35.36
C SER A 262 2.31 -7.19 34.70
N THR A 263 1.30 -7.10 33.84
CA THR A 263 0.79 -8.22 33.03
C THR A 263 0.53 -7.74 31.62
N PHE A 264 0.91 -8.56 30.64
CA PHE A 264 0.77 -8.25 29.22
C PHE A 264 -0.14 -9.28 28.54
N LEU A 265 -1.17 -8.79 27.85
CA LEU A 265 -2.11 -9.60 27.08
C LEU A 265 -1.80 -9.39 25.59
N GLU A 266 -1.20 -10.39 24.96
CA GLU A 266 -0.76 -10.31 23.57
C GLU A 266 -1.96 -10.31 22.61
N CYS A 267 -2.02 -9.37 21.68
CA CYS A 267 -2.99 -9.41 20.60
C CYS A 267 -2.47 -8.63 19.40
N VAL A 268 -2.30 -9.32 18.29
CA VAL A 268 -1.80 -8.73 17.04
C VAL A 268 -2.86 -8.92 15.96
N ALA A 269 -3.30 -7.81 15.38
CA ALA A 269 -4.18 -7.85 14.23
C ALA A 269 -3.39 -8.27 12.98
N ARG A 270 -3.87 -9.28 12.26
CA ARG A 270 -3.15 -9.87 11.10
C ARG A 270 -3.21 -8.98 9.86
N SER A 271 -4.30 -8.23 9.69
CA SER A 271 -4.44 -7.28 8.59
C SER A 271 -3.78 -5.94 8.97
N PRO A 272 -2.88 -5.40 8.14
CA PRO A 272 -2.25 -4.10 8.39
C PRO A 272 -3.22 -2.92 8.28
N GLN A 273 -4.46 -3.16 7.82
CA GLN A 273 -5.53 -2.15 7.77
C GLN A 273 -6.40 -2.13 9.03
N SER A 274 -6.24 -3.12 9.91
CA SER A 274 -7.06 -3.28 11.11
C SER A 274 -6.33 -2.78 12.35
N THR A 275 -7.09 -2.20 13.29
CA THR A 275 -6.58 -1.76 14.59
C THR A 275 -7.12 -2.67 15.70
N ALA A 276 -6.32 -2.90 16.73
CA ALA A 276 -6.74 -3.68 17.89
C ALA A 276 -7.50 -2.79 18.88
N ARG A 277 -8.75 -3.17 19.18
CA ARG A 277 -9.60 -2.55 20.20
C ARG A 277 -9.75 -3.53 21.36
N TRP A 278 -9.64 -3.03 22.58
CA TRP A 278 -9.77 -3.83 23.79
C TRP A 278 -11.07 -3.52 24.53
N LEU A 279 -11.81 -4.56 24.89
CA LEU A 279 -12.98 -4.49 25.75
C LEU A 279 -12.69 -5.27 27.04
N VAL A 280 -13.11 -4.73 28.18
CA VAL A 280 -13.02 -5.41 29.48
C VAL A 280 -14.42 -5.62 30.05
N GLN A 281 -14.64 -6.83 30.54
CA GLN A 281 -15.84 -7.25 31.24
C GLN A 281 -15.44 -7.73 32.65
N PRO A 282 -15.59 -6.89 33.70
CA PRO A 282 -15.13 -7.20 35.06
C PRO A 282 -15.80 -8.42 35.71
N GLY A 283 -16.99 -8.80 35.24
CA GLY A 283 -17.74 -9.96 35.71
C GLY A 283 -18.83 -10.36 34.71
N GLU A 284 -19.43 -11.54 34.85
CA GLU A 284 -20.37 -12.09 33.85
C GLU A 284 -21.61 -11.21 33.60
N GLU A 285 -22.05 -10.45 34.61
CA GLU A 285 -23.23 -9.56 34.52
C GLU A 285 -22.88 -8.10 34.16
N ALA A 286 -21.60 -7.74 34.20
CA ALA A 286 -21.17 -6.37 33.90
C ALA A 286 -21.14 -6.12 32.39
N ALA A 287 -21.54 -4.92 31.96
CA ALA A 287 -21.42 -4.51 30.57
C ALA A 287 -19.94 -4.39 30.17
N ALA A 288 -19.60 -4.86 28.96
CA ALA A 288 -18.27 -4.69 28.41
C ALA A 288 -17.98 -3.20 28.17
N SER A 289 -16.81 -2.74 28.61
CA SER A 289 -16.35 -1.35 28.48
C SER A 289 -15.03 -1.28 27.71
N GLU A 290 -14.82 -0.19 26.98
CA GLU A 290 -13.61 -0.03 26.17
C GLU A 290 -12.39 0.39 27.00
N VAL A 291 -11.31 -0.37 26.88
CA VAL A 291 -10.03 -0.06 27.54
C VAL A 291 -9.28 0.96 26.70
N ARG A 292 -9.05 2.14 27.28
CA ARG A 292 -8.24 3.21 26.68
C ARG A 292 -6.89 3.32 27.37
N SER A 293 -5.89 3.79 26.64
CA SER A 293 -4.59 4.10 27.22
C SER A 293 -4.74 5.15 28.34
N SER A 294 -4.46 4.73 29.57
CA SER A 294 -4.52 5.52 30.80
C SER A 294 -3.30 5.18 31.65
N GLY A 295 -2.99 5.94 32.72
CA GLY A 295 -1.75 5.75 33.48
C GLY A 295 -1.42 4.29 33.85
N ARG A 296 -2.43 3.46 34.14
CA ARG A 296 -2.27 2.02 34.43
C ARG A 296 -2.33 1.09 33.20
N PHE A 297 -3.11 1.45 32.18
CA PHE A 297 -3.34 0.63 30.98
C PHE A 297 -2.65 1.24 29.77
N SER A 298 -1.80 0.49 29.08
CA SER A 298 -1.16 0.93 27.83
C SER A 298 -1.58 0.02 26.69
N VAL A 299 -2.38 0.55 25.75
CA VAL A 299 -2.71 -0.16 24.50
C VAL A 299 -1.55 0.03 23.54
N LEU A 300 -0.90 -1.08 23.19
CA LEU A 300 0.25 -1.16 22.27
C LEU A 300 -0.18 -1.87 20.98
N GLU A 301 0.62 -1.76 19.91
CA GLU A 301 0.36 -2.47 18.65
C GLU A 301 0.38 -4.00 18.84
N GLN A 302 1.14 -4.50 19.81
CA GLN A 302 1.31 -5.92 20.08
C GLN A 302 0.35 -6.48 21.14
N GLY A 303 -0.42 -5.62 21.83
CA GLY A 303 -1.31 -6.06 22.91
C GLY A 303 -1.60 -5.00 23.98
N LEU A 304 -2.17 -5.45 25.10
CA LEU A 304 -2.52 -4.61 26.24
C LEU A 304 -1.54 -4.84 27.40
N LEU A 305 -0.88 -3.77 27.86
CA LEU A 305 -0.04 -3.79 29.06
C LEU A 305 -0.79 -3.18 30.25
N ILE A 306 -0.92 -3.95 31.33
CA ILE A 306 -1.41 -3.50 32.63
C ILE A 306 -0.19 -3.36 33.54
N ARG A 307 0.18 -2.13 33.92
CA ARG A 307 1.45 -1.86 34.63
C ARG A 307 1.44 -2.28 36.08
N GLN A 308 0.31 -2.09 36.76
CA GLN A 308 0.11 -2.40 38.17
C GLN A 308 -1.26 -3.04 38.30
N VAL A 309 -1.28 -4.37 38.30
CA VAL A 309 -2.51 -5.16 38.39
C VAL A 309 -3.07 -5.07 39.81
N ALA A 310 -4.34 -4.67 39.93
CA ALA A 310 -5.11 -4.61 41.17
C ALA A 310 -6.30 -5.57 41.10
N ARG A 311 -6.82 -6.05 42.23
CA ARG A 311 -7.89 -7.08 42.26
C ARG A 311 -9.12 -6.75 41.43
N GLU A 312 -9.44 -5.47 41.31
CA GLU A 312 -10.53 -4.93 40.50
C GLU A 312 -10.33 -5.14 38.98
N ASP A 313 -9.09 -5.36 38.53
CA ASP A 313 -8.76 -5.58 37.13
C ASP A 313 -9.04 -7.04 36.69
N ALA A 314 -9.48 -7.92 37.61
CA ALA A 314 -9.87 -9.28 37.27
C ALA A 314 -11.13 -9.25 36.38
N GLY A 315 -11.17 -10.12 35.38
CA GLY A 315 -12.28 -10.16 34.44
C GLY A 315 -11.90 -10.73 33.09
N THR A 316 -12.83 -10.58 32.14
CA THR A 316 -12.67 -11.05 30.76
C THR A 316 -12.28 -9.90 29.87
N TYR A 317 -11.10 -9.97 29.26
CA TYR A 317 -10.59 -9.00 28.30
C TYR A 317 -10.73 -9.56 26.88
N GLU A 318 -11.46 -8.88 26.03
CA GLU A 318 -11.63 -9.25 24.62
C GLU A 318 -10.86 -8.28 23.73
N CYS A 319 -9.98 -8.84 22.91
CA CYS A 319 -9.32 -8.10 21.85
C CYS A 319 -10.12 -8.26 20.55
N GLN A 320 -10.47 -7.15 19.92
CA GLN A 320 -11.19 -7.10 18.65
C GLN A 320 -10.35 -6.42 17.57
N ALA A 321 -10.26 -7.01 16.38
CA ALA A 321 -9.77 -6.33 15.19
C ALA A 321 -10.90 -5.47 14.62
N VAL A 322 -10.64 -4.17 14.47
CA VAL A 322 -11.59 -3.21 13.92
C VAL A 322 -11.03 -2.64 12.61
N GLU A 323 -11.81 -2.74 11.55
CA GLU A 323 -11.54 -2.12 10.25
C GLU A 323 -12.82 -1.42 9.75
N ARG A 324 -12.79 -0.09 9.70
CA ARG A 324 -13.97 0.75 9.36
C ARG A 324 -15.17 0.41 10.27
N SER A 325 -16.26 -0.11 9.71
CA SER A 325 -17.48 -0.50 10.42
C SER A 325 -17.50 -1.98 10.82
N PHE A 326 -16.48 -2.74 10.47
CA PHE A 326 -16.39 -4.18 10.77
C PHE A 326 -15.51 -4.40 12.01
N SER A 327 -16.00 -5.18 12.97
CA SER A 327 -15.25 -5.60 14.15
C SER A 327 -15.38 -7.10 14.35
N ARG A 328 -14.28 -7.79 14.63
CA ARG A 328 -14.30 -9.21 15.02
C ARG A 328 -13.41 -9.46 16.23
N PRO A 329 -13.75 -10.44 17.09
CA PRO A 329 -12.88 -10.82 18.19
C PRO A 329 -11.68 -11.66 17.68
N LEU A 330 -10.49 -11.37 18.20
CA LEU A 330 -9.25 -12.09 17.92
C LEU A 330 -8.87 -13.04 19.06
N ALA A 331 -9.00 -12.57 20.30
CA ALA A 331 -8.63 -13.31 21.50
C ALA A 331 -9.49 -12.87 22.68
N ARG A 332 -9.78 -13.80 23.58
CA ARG A 332 -10.50 -13.54 24.82
C ARG A 332 -9.66 -14.06 25.98
N TYR A 333 -9.34 -13.17 26.91
CA TYR A 333 -8.46 -13.42 28.03
C TYR A 333 -9.26 -13.41 29.32
N ASN A 334 -9.28 -14.52 30.06
CA ASN A 334 -9.79 -14.53 31.42
C ASN A 334 -8.63 -14.22 32.36
N LEU A 335 -8.56 -12.98 32.87
CA LEU A 335 -7.49 -12.53 33.76
C LEU A 335 -7.89 -12.81 35.21
N ARG A 336 -7.13 -13.70 35.86
CA ARG A 336 -7.25 -13.98 37.29
C ARG A 336 -6.07 -13.38 38.04
N ILE A 337 -6.31 -12.86 39.24
CA ILE A 337 -5.30 -12.14 39.99
C ILE A 337 -4.88 -12.95 41.22
N ILE A 338 -3.59 -13.23 41.30
CA ILE A 338 -2.95 -13.90 42.43
C ILE A 338 -2.47 -12.84 43.41
N ARG A 339 -2.77 -13.04 44.70
CA ARG A 339 -2.33 -12.15 45.78
C ARG A 339 -0.81 -12.21 45.89
N HIS A 340 -0.18 -11.06 46.14
CA HIS A 340 1.26 -11.01 46.36
C HIS A 340 1.69 -11.91 47.54
N GLU A 341 0.88 -11.98 48.60
CA GLU A 341 1.11 -12.79 49.81
C GLU A 341 1.02 -14.31 49.57
N ALA A 342 0.47 -14.76 48.43
CA ALA A 342 0.33 -16.18 48.11
C ALA A 342 1.52 -16.73 47.28
N MET A 343 2.53 -15.89 47.03
CA MET A 343 3.74 -16.21 46.26
C MET A 343 5.01 -16.19 47.11
N GLU A 344 4.90 -15.79 48.39
CA GLU A 344 5.86 -16.07 49.46
C GLU A 344 5.49 -17.39 50.12
#